data_AF-A0A7H8IN99-F1
#
_entry.id   AF-A0A7H8IN99-F1
#
_cell.length_a   1.000
_cell.length_b   1.000
_cell.length_c   1.000
_cell.angle_alpha   90.00
_cell.angle_beta   90.00
_cell.angle_gamma   90.00
#
_symmetry.space_group_name_H-M   'P 1'
#
loop_
_entity.id
_entity.type
_entity.pdbx_description
1 polymer ?
#
loop_
_entity_poly.entity_id
_entity_poly.type
_entity_poly.pdbx_seq_one_letter_code
_entity_poly.pdbx_strand_id
1 'polypeptide(L)'
;MSDTAEETTRDEEFDAFYARTNRRLTAHALMRFGRDRQGVEDALQEAYIEAMKRWPKVRACPSPEGWVLTTMRHKLVRDGRRWRNRWKPVELTVPASPTATVEETSEALATLRALTTLPPRQREVIVMATSGMSYQEISAELGITTRGVGSNLHKARARLTLLLSIPPGFDREGERLMSPSPRDPLYAVLSAAAAWLLDGLCAEQRGREPGRGSGNDSGRGHGRGHGRGNR
;
A
#
# COMPACT_ATOMS: atom_id res chain seq x y z
N MET A 1 11.48 -34.02 13.46
CA MET A 1 10.01 -33.86 13.49
C MET A 1 9.59 -32.55 14.15
N SER A 2 10.27 -32.06 15.20
CA SER A 2 9.96 -30.75 15.83
C SER A 2 10.34 -29.54 14.97
N ASP A 3 11.47 -29.59 14.25
CA ASP A 3 11.98 -28.48 13.43
C ASP A 3 11.05 -28.15 12.25
N THR A 4 10.47 -29.17 11.62
CA THR A 4 9.54 -29.03 10.48
C THR A 4 8.20 -28.43 10.89
N ALA A 5 7.72 -28.70 12.11
CA ALA A 5 6.46 -28.14 12.59
C ALA A 5 6.61 -26.64 12.93
N GLU A 6 7.73 -26.25 13.55
CA GLU A 6 8.06 -24.84 13.81
C GLU A 6 8.28 -24.04 12.51
N GLU A 7 8.85 -24.66 11.48
CA GLU A 7 9.04 -24.06 10.16
C GLU A 7 7.71 -23.85 9.42
N THR A 8 6.82 -24.84 9.41
CA THR A 8 5.47 -24.70 8.82
C THR A 8 4.65 -23.60 9.49
N THR A 9 4.66 -23.51 10.83
CA THR A 9 3.94 -22.44 11.54
C THR A 9 4.51 -21.05 11.22
N ARG A 10 5.83 -20.94 11.05
CA ARG A 10 6.49 -19.68 10.67
C ARG A 10 6.02 -19.20 9.29
N ASP A 11 5.94 -20.12 8.32
CA ASP A 11 5.53 -19.81 6.96
C ASP A 11 4.05 -19.42 6.92
N GLU A 12 3.17 -20.12 7.62
CA GLU A 12 1.74 -19.77 7.74
C GLU A 12 1.52 -18.39 8.38
N GLU A 13 2.27 -18.06 9.44
CA GLU A 13 2.21 -16.73 10.06
C GLU A 13 2.65 -15.62 9.11
N PHE A 14 3.73 -15.86 8.36
CA PHE A 14 4.23 -14.89 7.39
C PHE A 14 3.24 -14.73 6.24
N ASP A 15 2.67 -15.81 5.71
CA ASP A 15 1.66 -15.79 4.66
C ASP A 15 0.42 -15.00 5.10
N ALA A 16 -0.05 -15.20 6.33
CA ALA A 16 -1.15 -14.44 6.90
C ALA A 16 -0.81 -12.94 7.03
N PHE A 17 0.42 -12.62 7.45
CA PHE A 17 0.91 -11.24 7.49
C PHE A 17 0.98 -10.61 6.10
N TYR A 18 1.56 -11.30 5.12
CA TYR A 18 1.66 -10.84 3.74
C TYR A 18 0.28 -10.61 3.12
N ALA A 19 -0.61 -11.59 3.22
CA ALA A 19 -1.97 -11.52 2.67
C ALA A 19 -2.77 -10.34 3.25
N ARG A 20 -2.62 -10.07 4.55
CA ARG A 20 -3.29 -8.96 5.25
C ARG A 20 -2.70 -7.59 4.89
N THR A 21 -1.40 -7.50 4.66
CA THR A 21 -0.71 -6.19 4.62
C THR A 21 -0.31 -5.72 3.23
N ASN A 22 0.03 -6.64 2.32
CA ASN A 22 0.64 -6.31 1.03
C ASN A 22 -0.11 -5.21 0.27
N ARG A 23 -1.42 -5.41 0.05
CA ARG A 23 -2.26 -4.47 -0.72
C ARG A 23 -2.34 -3.08 -0.09
N ARG A 24 -2.51 -3.02 1.24
CA ARG A 24 -2.57 -1.76 1.98
C ARG A 24 -1.22 -1.05 1.97
N LEU A 25 -0.12 -1.79 2.10
CA LEU A 25 1.23 -1.21 2.03
C LEU A 25 1.58 -0.77 0.60
N THR A 26 1.12 -1.47 -0.44
CA THR A 26 1.24 -1.04 -1.84
C THR A 26 0.50 0.27 -2.06
N ALA A 27 -0.78 0.36 -1.67
CA ALA A 27 -1.56 1.61 -1.80
C ALA A 27 -0.86 2.78 -1.09
N HIS A 28 -0.43 2.56 0.16
CA HIS A 28 0.31 3.55 0.94
C HIS A 28 1.63 3.97 0.26
N ALA A 29 2.41 3.02 -0.22
CA ALA A 29 3.69 3.28 -0.90
C ALA A 29 3.48 4.02 -2.24
N LEU A 30 2.45 3.66 -3.00
CA LEU A 30 2.09 4.38 -4.23
C LEU A 30 1.70 5.82 -3.94
N MET A 31 0.89 6.11 -2.92
CA MET A 31 0.61 7.50 -2.54
C MET A 31 1.87 8.25 -2.10
N ARG A 32 2.79 7.56 -1.41
CA ARG A 32 4.01 8.16 -0.85
C ARG A 32 5.11 8.42 -1.88
N PHE A 33 5.24 7.59 -2.92
CA PHE A 33 6.34 7.65 -3.89
C PHE A 33 5.88 7.92 -5.32
N GLY A 34 4.64 7.55 -5.66
CA GLY A 34 3.73 8.21 -6.61
C GLY A 34 4.10 8.28 -8.08
N ARG A 35 5.25 7.80 -8.53
CA ARG A 35 5.66 8.01 -9.94
C ARG A 35 6.04 6.75 -10.69
N ASP A 36 6.43 5.71 -9.98
CA ASP A 36 6.84 4.45 -10.57
C ASP A 36 6.15 3.32 -9.83
N ARG A 37 5.03 2.86 -10.38
CA ARG A 37 4.26 1.75 -9.78
C ARG A 37 5.13 0.49 -9.71
N GLN A 38 5.79 0.16 -10.82
CA GLN A 38 6.61 -1.04 -10.91
C GLN A 38 7.77 -0.97 -9.93
N GLY A 39 8.51 0.14 -9.88
CA GLY A 39 9.60 0.31 -8.91
C GLY A 39 9.13 0.26 -7.46
N VAL A 40 7.92 0.72 -7.14
CA VAL A 40 7.32 0.60 -5.80
C VAL A 40 6.96 -0.85 -5.48
N GLU A 41 6.28 -1.55 -6.40
CA GLU A 41 5.90 -2.96 -6.23
C GLU A 41 7.12 -3.86 -6.10
N ASP A 42 8.12 -3.67 -6.96
CA ASP A 42 9.40 -4.39 -6.93
C ASP A 42 10.10 -4.18 -5.58
N ALA A 43 10.25 -2.92 -5.14
CA ALA A 43 10.90 -2.60 -3.87
C ALA A 43 10.13 -3.15 -2.65
N LEU A 44 8.80 -3.21 -2.72
CA LEU A 44 7.96 -3.78 -1.66
C LEU A 44 8.06 -5.30 -1.63
N GLN A 45 7.98 -5.98 -2.78
CA GLN A 45 8.17 -7.42 -2.89
C GLN A 45 9.54 -7.82 -2.34
N GLU A 46 10.57 -7.08 -2.73
CA GLU A 46 11.93 -7.23 -2.23
C GLU A 46 12.07 -7.01 -0.72
N ALA A 47 11.22 -6.16 -0.12
CA ALA A 47 11.18 -5.96 1.33
C ALA A 47 10.46 -7.11 2.05
N TYR A 48 9.39 -7.64 1.46
CA TYR A 48 8.70 -8.83 1.96
C TYR A 48 9.59 -10.07 1.91
N ILE A 49 10.37 -10.26 0.85
CA ILE A 49 11.35 -11.36 0.76
C ILE A 49 12.37 -11.27 1.89
N GLU A 50 12.87 -10.07 2.21
CA GLU A 50 13.78 -9.88 3.34
C GLU A 50 13.08 -10.06 4.69
N ALA A 51 11.81 -9.69 4.79
CA ALA A 51 11.00 -9.92 5.98
C ALA A 51 10.81 -11.42 6.24
N MET A 52 10.49 -12.21 5.21
CA MET A 52 10.34 -13.66 5.28
C MET A 52 11.61 -14.33 5.83
N LYS A 53 12.78 -13.99 5.27
CA LYS A 53 14.09 -14.51 5.72
C LYS A 53 14.40 -14.18 7.18
N ARG A 54 13.81 -13.11 7.72
CA ARG A 54 14.06 -12.60 9.08
C ARG A 54 12.80 -12.61 9.92
N TRP A 55 11.81 -13.42 9.56
CA TRP A 55 10.46 -13.32 10.11
C TRP A 55 10.42 -13.38 11.65
N PRO A 56 11.18 -14.24 12.34
CA PRO A 56 11.20 -14.25 13.81
C PRO A 56 11.59 -12.91 14.45
N LYS A 57 12.49 -12.15 13.81
CA LYS A 57 12.92 -10.83 14.29
C LYS A 57 11.90 -9.74 13.90
N VAL A 58 11.35 -9.83 12.69
CA VAL A 58 10.41 -8.85 12.17
C VAL A 58 9.07 -8.92 12.92
N ARG A 59 8.53 -10.12 13.18
CA ARG A 59 7.29 -10.29 13.95
C ARG A 59 7.38 -9.81 15.39
N ALA A 60 8.60 -9.75 15.96
CA ALA A 60 8.87 -9.27 17.30
C ALA A 60 9.07 -7.74 17.37
N CYS A 61 9.13 -7.05 16.23
CA CYS A 61 9.22 -5.60 16.19
C CYS A 61 7.88 -4.96 16.60
N PRO A 62 7.90 -3.75 17.22
CA PRO A 62 6.66 -3.02 17.56
C PRO A 62 5.74 -2.79 16.35
N SER A 63 6.31 -2.63 15.16
CA SER A 63 5.57 -2.54 13.90
C SER A 63 6.27 -3.32 12.79
N PRO A 64 5.83 -4.56 12.49
CA PRO A 64 6.33 -5.33 11.35
C PRO A 64 6.07 -4.63 10.02
N GLU A 65 4.93 -3.96 9.88
CA GLU A 65 4.58 -3.17 8.68
C GLU A 65 5.52 -1.97 8.49
N GLY A 66 5.82 -1.25 9.57
CA GLY A 66 6.80 -0.15 9.56
C GLY A 66 8.19 -0.62 9.17
N TRP A 67 8.59 -1.83 9.59
CA TRP A 67 9.84 -2.46 9.17
C TRP A 67 9.88 -2.71 7.65
N VAL A 68 8.79 -3.24 7.08
CA VAL A 68 8.68 -3.47 5.63
C VAL A 68 8.75 -2.15 4.86
N LEU A 69 7.99 -1.14 5.28
CA LEU A 69 8.00 0.19 4.65
C LEU A 69 9.37 0.88 4.74
N THR A 70 10.04 0.77 5.88
CA THR A 70 11.40 1.31 6.08
C THR A 70 12.40 0.63 5.16
N THR A 71 12.35 -0.71 5.08
CA THR A 71 13.22 -1.51 4.21
C THR A 71 13.01 -1.18 2.74
N MET A 72 11.74 -1.11 2.30
CA MET A 72 11.36 -0.71 0.95
C MET A 72 11.82 0.72 0.62
N ARG A 73 11.65 1.68 1.54
CA ARG A 73 12.16 3.05 1.38
C ARG A 73 13.68 3.09 1.23
N HIS A 74 14.43 2.34 2.02
CA HIS A 74 15.89 2.28 1.88
C HIS A 74 16.32 1.81 0.49
N LYS A 75 15.61 0.81 -0.08
CA LYS A 75 15.81 0.36 -1.46
C LYS A 75 15.49 1.47 -2.46
N LEU A 76 14.30 2.07 -2.38
CA LEU A 76 13.90 3.18 -3.27
C LEU A 76 14.85 4.37 -3.21
N VAL A 77 15.41 4.71 -2.05
CA VAL A 77 16.38 5.82 -1.92
C VAL A 77 17.75 5.43 -2.50
N ARG A 78 18.20 4.19 -2.26
CA ARG A 78 19.44 3.65 -2.84
C ARG A 78 19.35 3.61 -4.36
N ASP A 79 18.23 3.14 -4.87
CA ASP A 79 18.00 2.98 -6.30
C ASP A 79 17.70 4.35 -6.91
N GLY A 80 16.88 5.20 -6.30
CA GLY A 80 16.70 6.60 -6.72
C GLY A 80 18.00 7.42 -6.79
N ARG A 81 19.01 7.13 -5.94
CA ARG A 81 20.36 7.70 -6.09
C ARG A 81 21.08 7.20 -7.35
N ARG A 82 20.92 5.93 -7.69
CA ARG A 82 21.47 5.27 -8.89
C ARG A 82 20.72 5.66 -10.17
N TRP A 83 19.43 6.00 -10.04
CA TRP A 83 18.51 6.29 -11.15
C TRP A 83 18.19 7.78 -11.32
N ARG A 84 18.86 8.68 -10.57
CA ARG A 84 18.70 10.15 -10.64
C ARG A 84 18.87 10.76 -12.04
N ASN A 85 19.42 9.98 -12.99
CA ASN A 85 19.67 10.39 -14.37
C ASN A 85 18.65 9.86 -15.41
N ARG A 86 17.56 9.17 -15.02
CA ARG A 86 16.56 8.59 -15.95
C ARG A 86 15.13 9.08 -15.73
N TRP A 87 14.96 10.32 -15.26
CA TRP A 87 13.65 10.83 -14.82
C TRP A 87 12.80 11.22 -16.02
N LYS A 88 11.91 10.32 -16.45
CA LYS A 88 10.76 10.65 -17.30
C LYS A 88 9.53 10.87 -16.42
N PRO A 89 8.64 11.81 -16.74
CA PRO A 89 7.31 11.82 -16.17
C PRO A 89 6.62 10.52 -16.60
N VAL A 90 6.49 9.56 -15.68
CA VAL A 90 5.67 8.38 -15.87
C VAL A 90 4.32 8.70 -15.26
N GLU A 91 3.26 8.53 -16.04
CA GLU A 91 1.89 8.61 -15.55
C GLU A 91 1.65 7.43 -14.62
N LEU A 92 1.10 7.69 -13.43
CA LEU A 92 0.82 6.65 -12.46
C LEU A 92 -0.38 5.83 -12.94
N THR A 93 -0.13 4.69 -13.58
CA THR A 93 -1.16 3.74 -13.99
C THR A 93 -1.54 2.85 -12.82
N VAL A 94 -2.77 2.98 -12.33
CA VAL A 94 -3.33 2.20 -11.21
C VAL A 94 -4.69 1.62 -11.60
N PRO A 95 -5.06 0.43 -11.08
CA PRO A 95 -6.36 -0.15 -11.37
C PRO A 95 -7.47 0.71 -10.76
N ALA A 96 -8.54 0.94 -11.53
CA ALA A 96 -9.69 1.66 -11.01
C ALA A 96 -10.44 0.80 -9.98
N SER A 97 -10.99 1.46 -8.95
CA SER A 97 -11.93 0.82 -8.04
C SER A 97 -13.19 0.38 -8.82
N PRO A 98 -13.60 -0.90 -8.74
CA PRO A 98 -14.83 -1.36 -9.37
C PRO A 98 -16.10 -0.89 -8.64
N THR A 99 -15.99 -0.42 -7.40
CA THR A 99 -17.12 0.01 -6.57
C THR A 99 -17.34 1.52 -6.59
N ALA A 100 -16.35 2.29 -7.05
CA ALA A 100 -16.42 3.73 -7.10
C ALA A 100 -17.25 4.25 -8.28
N THR A 101 -17.92 5.38 -8.07
CA THR A 101 -18.55 6.14 -9.15
C THR A 101 -17.51 6.80 -10.07
N VAL A 102 -17.98 7.39 -11.18
CA VAL A 102 -17.12 8.16 -12.09
C VAL A 102 -16.55 9.37 -11.38
N GLU A 103 -17.35 10.04 -10.56
CA GLU A 103 -16.97 11.21 -9.77
C GLU A 103 -15.92 10.85 -8.73
N GLU A 104 -16.14 9.80 -7.93
CA GLU A 104 -15.18 9.32 -6.92
C GLU A 104 -13.84 8.91 -7.57
N THR A 105 -13.91 8.26 -8.73
CA THR A 105 -12.72 7.91 -9.51
C THR A 105 -11.96 9.14 -10.00
N SER A 106 -12.67 10.15 -10.50
CA SER A 106 -12.08 11.41 -10.94
C SER A 106 -11.37 12.13 -9.78
N GLU A 107 -12.02 12.22 -8.62
CA GLU A 107 -11.48 12.82 -7.40
C GLU A 107 -10.24 12.07 -6.87
N ALA A 108 -10.29 10.74 -6.83
CA ALA A 108 -9.16 9.92 -6.41
C ALA A 108 -7.95 10.11 -7.33
N LEU A 109 -8.16 10.07 -8.65
CA LEU A 109 -7.10 10.31 -9.62
C LEU A 109 -6.54 11.75 -9.54
N ALA A 110 -7.40 12.75 -9.33
CA ALA A 110 -6.97 14.13 -9.11
C ALA A 110 -6.10 14.26 -7.85
N THR A 111 -6.49 13.58 -6.77
CA THR A 111 -5.74 13.53 -5.51
C THR A 111 -4.37 12.88 -5.67
N LEU A 112 -4.31 11.72 -6.34
CA LEU A 112 -3.06 11.04 -6.65
C LEU A 112 -2.15 11.93 -7.49
N ARG A 113 -2.68 12.56 -8.55
CA ARG A 113 -1.92 13.53 -9.36
C ARG A 113 -1.42 14.72 -8.52
N ALA A 114 -2.26 15.31 -7.68
CA ALA A 114 -1.85 16.42 -6.82
C ALA A 114 -0.69 16.04 -5.89
N LEU A 115 -0.74 14.84 -5.28
CA LEU A 115 0.36 14.30 -4.49
C LEU A 115 1.65 14.22 -5.33
N THR A 116 1.58 13.73 -6.58
CA THR A 116 2.77 13.61 -7.44
C THR A 116 3.44 14.94 -7.79
N THR A 117 2.75 16.07 -7.63
CA THR A 117 3.33 17.41 -7.84
C THR A 117 4.12 17.93 -6.64
N LEU A 118 3.91 17.37 -5.44
CA LEU A 118 4.60 17.82 -4.23
C LEU A 118 6.09 17.44 -4.27
N PRO A 119 6.97 18.27 -3.66
CA PRO A 119 8.33 17.88 -3.33
C PRO A 119 8.33 16.55 -2.55
N PRO A 120 9.30 15.63 -2.79
CA PRO A 120 9.27 14.28 -2.21
C PRO A 120 9.08 14.26 -0.69
N ARG A 121 9.80 15.12 0.03
CA ARG A 121 9.72 15.18 1.50
C ARG A 121 8.36 15.65 2.01
N GLN A 122 7.74 16.59 1.33
CA GLN A 122 6.41 17.10 1.69
C GLN A 122 5.35 16.02 1.47
N ARG A 123 5.43 15.29 0.36
CA ARG A 123 4.57 14.14 0.05
C ARG A 123 4.70 13.04 1.10
N GLU A 124 5.94 12.66 1.43
CA GLU A 124 6.19 11.63 2.43
C GLU A 124 5.55 12.00 3.78
N VAL A 125 5.78 13.23 4.25
CA VAL A 125 5.24 13.70 5.53
C VAL A 125 3.72 13.72 5.55
N ILE A 126 3.04 14.25 4.52
CA ILE A 126 1.57 14.32 4.51
C ILE A 126 0.94 12.92 4.48
N VAL A 127 1.46 12.01 3.66
CA VAL A 127 0.91 10.64 3.55
C VAL A 127 1.09 9.85 4.85
N MET A 128 2.25 9.96 5.50
CA MET A 128 2.48 9.30 6.79
C MET A 128 1.61 9.88 7.90
N ALA A 129 1.48 11.21 7.96
CA ALA A 129 0.61 11.87 8.93
C ALA A 129 -0.84 11.43 8.75
N THR A 130 -1.37 11.42 7.53
CA THR A 130 -2.74 10.94 7.25
C THR A 130 -2.90 9.43 7.42
N SER A 131 -1.82 8.68 7.60
CA SER A 131 -1.87 7.25 7.95
C SER A 131 -1.83 7.01 9.46
N GLY A 132 -1.91 8.07 10.27
CA GLY A 132 -1.96 8.00 11.73
C GLY A 132 -0.60 8.07 12.43
N MET A 133 0.50 8.27 11.70
CA MET A 133 1.83 8.38 12.31
C MET A 133 2.00 9.71 13.04
N SER A 134 2.57 9.66 14.24
CA SER A 134 2.93 10.82 15.04
C SER A 134 4.12 11.58 14.44
N TYR A 135 4.31 12.83 14.86
CA TYR A 135 5.46 13.62 14.40
C TYR A 135 6.79 13.01 14.83
N GLN A 136 6.83 12.34 15.98
CA GLN A 136 8.00 11.64 16.50
C GLN A 136 8.34 10.43 15.61
N GLU A 137 7.36 9.62 15.24
CA GLU A 137 7.56 8.47 14.34
C GLU A 137 8.02 8.92 12.95
N ILE A 138 7.39 9.96 12.39
CA ILE A 138 7.79 10.53 11.10
C ILE A 138 9.21 11.11 11.17
N SER A 139 9.54 11.80 12.26
CA SER A 139 10.87 12.36 12.51
C SER A 139 11.93 11.26 12.54
N ALA A 140 11.68 10.20 13.29
CA ALA A 140 12.57 9.04 13.40
C ALA A 140 12.75 8.32 12.07
N GLU A 141 11.67 8.09 11.30
CA GLU A 141 11.74 7.37 10.03
C GLU A 141 12.44 8.19 8.93
N LEU A 142 12.22 9.51 8.89
CA LEU A 142 12.80 10.36 7.87
C LEU A 142 14.19 10.90 8.20
N GLY A 143 14.60 10.86 9.48
CA GLY A 143 15.86 11.47 9.93
C GLY A 143 15.82 13.00 9.90
N ILE A 144 14.67 13.62 10.19
CA ILE A 144 14.49 15.07 10.26
C ILE A 144 13.97 15.48 11.64
N THR A 145 14.06 16.75 12.02
CA THR A 145 13.51 17.23 13.30
C THR A 145 11.98 17.22 13.30
N THR A 146 11.34 17.10 14.48
CA THR A 146 9.88 17.23 14.64
C THR A 146 9.36 18.59 14.13
N ARG A 147 10.12 19.67 14.33
CA ARG A 147 9.86 20.97 13.71
C ARG A 147 9.90 20.89 12.17
N GLY A 148 10.85 20.15 11.63
CA GLY A 148 10.95 19.87 10.20
C GLY A 148 9.74 19.10 9.65
N VAL A 149 9.21 18.15 10.41
CA VAL A 149 7.95 17.45 10.09
C VAL A 149 6.81 18.48 9.98
N GLY A 150 6.59 19.29 11.01
CA GLY A 150 5.54 20.32 11.00
C GLY A 150 5.66 21.32 9.85
N SER A 151 6.88 21.78 9.54
CA SER A 151 7.11 22.69 8.41
C SER A 151 6.79 22.05 7.05
N ASN A 152 7.19 20.79 6.83
CA ASN A 152 6.87 20.07 5.60
C ASN A 152 5.37 19.79 5.49
N LEU A 153 4.73 19.40 6.59
CA LEU A 153 3.30 19.14 6.63
C LEU A 153 2.50 20.40 6.29
N HIS A 154 2.83 21.53 6.91
CA HIS A 154 2.16 22.80 6.63
C HIS A 154 2.22 23.17 5.14
N LYS A 155 3.41 23.05 4.52
CA LYS A 155 3.62 23.35 3.09
C LYS A 155 2.86 22.37 2.19
N ALA A 156 2.88 21.07 2.52
CA ALA A 156 2.15 20.04 1.79
C ALA A 156 0.64 20.32 1.81
N ARG A 157 0.09 20.60 3.00
CA ARG A 157 -1.32 20.92 3.20
C ARG A 157 -1.72 22.14 2.38
N ALA A 158 -1.01 23.26 2.53
CA ALA A 158 -1.30 24.49 1.78
C ALA A 158 -1.31 24.26 0.26
N ARG A 159 -0.37 23.47 -0.26
CA ARG A 159 -0.29 23.16 -1.69
C ARG A 159 -1.44 22.26 -2.15
N LEU A 160 -1.78 21.20 -1.41
CA LEU A 160 -2.87 20.29 -1.77
C LEU A 160 -4.23 20.96 -1.68
N THR A 161 -4.47 21.78 -0.65
CA THR A 161 -5.67 22.60 -0.51
C THR A 161 -5.91 23.46 -1.76
N LEU A 162 -4.87 24.11 -2.28
CA LEU A 162 -4.95 24.89 -3.51
C LEU A 162 -5.18 24.04 -4.76
N LEU A 163 -4.45 22.92 -4.91
CA LEU A 163 -4.53 22.07 -6.11
C LEU A 163 -5.87 21.34 -6.23
N LEU A 164 -6.48 21.00 -5.11
CA LEU A 164 -7.73 20.24 -5.03
C LEU A 164 -8.94 21.14 -4.76
N SER A 165 -8.74 22.47 -4.71
CA SER A 165 -9.80 23.45 -4.39
C SER A 165 -10.55 23.13 -3.10
N ILE A 166 -9.84 22.57 -2.11
CA ILE A 166 -10.41 22.16 -0.82
C ILE A 166 -10.42 23.40 0.09
N PRO A 167 -11.50 23.70 0.83
CA PRO A 167 -11.50 24.77 1.82
C PRO A 167 -10.56 24.43 3.00
N PRO A 168 -9.91 25.41 3.64
CA PRO A 168 -9.08 25.15 4.82
C PRO A 168 -9.92 24.54 5.95
N GLY A 169 -9.48 23.42 6.52
CA GLY A 169 -10.09 22.82 7.70
C GLY A 169 -9.75 23.59 8.97
N PHE A 170 -10.76 23.92 9.76
CA PHE A 170 -10.64 24.55 11.08
C PHE A 170 -11.14 23.58 12.16
N ASP A 171 -10.53 23.60 13.35
CA ASP A 171 -11.08 22.89 14.50
C ASP A 171 -12.23 23.66 15.17
N ARG A 172 -12.72 23.14 16.30
CA ARG A 172 -13.84 23.72 17.05
C ARG A 172 -13.51 25.09 17.66
N GLU A 173 -12.23 25.45 17.76
CA GLU A 173 -11.76 26.70 18.37
C GLU A 173 -11.29 27.71 17.30
N GLY A 174 -11.36 27.35 16.01
CA GLY A 174 -10.96 28.21 14.89
C GLY A 174 -9.47 28.13 14.55
N GLU A 175 -8.71 27.24 15.18
CA GLU A 175 -7.32 26.97 14.82
C GLU A 175 -7.25 26.00 13.62
N ARG A 176 -6.18 26.11 12.82
CA ARG A 176 -5.98 25.19 11.69
C ARG A 176 -5.66 23.79 12.21
N LEU A 177 -6.49 22.82 11.88
CA LEU A 177 -6.23 21.40 12.15
C LEU A 177 -4.89 20.99 11.53
N MET A 178 -3.89 20.72 12.39
CA MET A 178 -2.57 20.19 12.00
C MET A 178 -2.46 18.68 12.22
N SER A 179 -3.45 18.09 12.90
CA SER A 179 -3.58 16.66 13.14
C SER A 179 -4.66 16.06 12.23
N PRO A 180 -4.48 14.81 11.76
CA PRO A 180 -5.49 14.10 10.99
C PRO A 180 -6.78 14.01 11.80
N SER A 181 -7.85 14.61 11.29
CA SER A 181 -9.18 14.58 11.91
C SER A 181 -10.19 14.19 10.83
N PRO A 182 -11.21 13.38 11.16
CA PRO A 182 -12.31 13.10 10.23
C PRO A 182 -13.03 14.37 9.74
N ARG A 183 -12.85 15.50 10.41
CA ARG A 183 -13.43 16.80 10.03
C ARG A 183 -12.54 17.62 9.09
N ASP A 184 -11.30 17.21 8.88
CA ASP A 184 -10.40 17.87 7.96
C ASP A 184 -10.72 17.43 6.53
N PRO A 185 -11.23 18.31 5.65
CA PRO A 185 -11.60 17.93 4.30
C PRO A 185 -10.42 17.38 3.48
N LEU A 186 -9.20 17.87 3.75
CA LEU A 186 -8.01 17.34 3.09
C LEU A 186 -7.71 15.90 3.52
N TYR A 187 -7.93 15.58 4.80
CA TYR A 187 -7.80 14.23 5.30
C TYR A 187 -8.84 13.30 4.65
N ALA A 188 -10.10 13.74 4.56
CA ALA A 188 -11.17 12.98 3.94
C ALA A 188 -10.82 12.62 2.48
N VAL A 189 -10.39 13.59 1.68
CA VAL A 189 -10.00 13.37 0.28
C VAL A 189 -8.80 12.43 0.15
N LEU A 190 -7.76 12.59 0.99
CA LEU A 190 -6.61 11.68 1.00
C LEU A 190 -7.00 10.26 1.40
N SER A 191 -7.88 10.11 2.40
CA SER A 191 -8.37 8.80 2.85
C SER A 191 -9.25 8.11 1.81
N ALA A 192 -10.09 8.86 1.10
CA ALA A 192 -10.92 8.36 0.02
C ALA A 192 -10.07 7.88 -1.16
N ALA A 193 -9.04 8.65 -1.54
CA ALA A 193 -8.09 8.23 -2.57
C ALA A 193 -7.31 6.95 -2.17
N ALA A 194 -6.95 6.82 -0.89
CA ALA A 194 -6.30 5.62 -0.37
C ALA A 194 -7.23 4.39 -0.44
N ALA A 195 -8.50 4.56 -0.05
CA ALA A 195 -9.52 3.51 -0.11
C ALA A 195 -9.82 3.09 -1.55
N TRP A 196 -9.98 4.06 -2.45
CA TRP A 196 -10.17 3.83 -3.88
C TRP A 196 -9.01 3.02 -4.48
N LEU A 197 -7.77 3.41 -4.17
CA LEU A 197 -6.58 2.72 -4.66
C LEU A 197 -6.48 1.29 -4.11
N LEU A 198 -6.80 1.09 -2.83
CA LEU A 198 -6.83 -0.22 -2.20
C LEU A 198 -7.89 -1.13 -2.84
N ASP A 199 -9.09 -0.62 -3.10
CA ASP A 199 -10.17 -1.38 -3.73
C ASP A 199 -9.79 -1.82 -5.16
N GLY A 200 -9.22 -0.90 -5.95
CA GLY A 200 -8.69 -1.22 -7.28
C GLY A 200 -7.62 -2.33 -7.24
N LEU A 201 -6.66 -2.25 -6.32
CA LEU A 201 -5.63 -3.28 -6.16
C LEU A 201 -6.23 -4.63 -5.72
N CYS A 202 -7.24 -4.61 -4.84
CA CYS A 202 -7.96 -5.82 -4.45
C CYS A 202 -8.72 -6.47 -5.63
N ALA A 203 -9.25 -5.67 -6.55
CA ALA A 203 -9.96 -6.15 -7.73
C ALA A 203 -9.01 -6.76 -8.76
N GLU A 204 -7.88 -6.10 -9.04
CA GLU A 204 -6.86 -6.58 -9.99
C GLU A 204 -6.32 -7.96 -9.59
N GLN A 205 -6.08 -8.18 -8.29
CA GLN A 205 -5.57 -9.46 -7.80
C GLN A 205 -6.59 -10.60 -7.90
N ARG A 206 -7.87 -10.33 -7.63
CA ARG A 206 -8.96 -11.31 -7.86
C ARG A 206 -9.07 -11.73 -9.32
N GLY A 207 -8.79 -10.82 -10.25
CA GLY A 207 -8.76 -11.13 -11.69
C GLY A 207 -7.53 -11.94 -12.13
N ARG A 208 -6.44 -11.93 -11.35
CA ARG A 208 -5.21 -12.70 -11.64
C ARG A 208 -5.20 -14.10 -11.03
N GLU A 209 -6.05 -14.38 -10.04
CA GLU A 209 -6.17 -15.74 -9.49
C GLU A 209 -6.91 -16.64 -10.50
N PRO A 210 -6.26 -17.64 -11.11
CA PRO A 210 -6.97 -18.62 -11.92
C PRO A 210 -7.99 -19.30 -11.02
N GLY A 211 -9.27 -19.26 -11.41
CA GLY A 211 -10.36 -19.80 -10.65
C GLY A 211 -9.98 -21.18 -10.09
N ARG A 212 -10.01 -21.33 -8.76
CA ARG A 212 -9.99 -22.65 -8.13
C ARG A 212 -11.24 -23.37 -8.65
N GLY A 213 -11.06 -24.13 -9.73
CA GLY A 213 -12.10 -24.91 -10.35
C GLY A 213 -12.76 -25.76 -9.28
N SER A 214 -14.08 -25.59 -9.18
CA SER A 214 -14.98 -26.48 -8.46
C SER A 214 -14.71 -27.92 -8.91
N GLY A 215 -13.92 -28.65 -8.12
CA GLY A 215 -13.80 -30.09 -8.21
C GLY A 215 -15.10 -30.73 -7.74
N ASN A 216 -16.11 -30.71 -8.61
CA ASN A 216 -17.30 -31.52 -8.47
C ASN A 216 -17.60 -32.15 -9.83
N ASP A 217 -16.98 -33.30 -10.08
CA ASP A 217 -17.51 -34.29 -11.00
C ASP A 217 -17.47 -35.67 -10.34
N SER A 218 -18.44 -35.87 -9.45
CA SER A 218 -18.89 -37.19 -9.06
C SER A 218 -19.79 -37.75 -10.16
N GLY A 219 -19.18 -38.35 -11.19
CA GLY A 219 -19.84 -39.12 -12.23
C GLY A 219 -19.54 -40.61 -12.12
N ARG A 220 -20.29 -41.30 -11.26
CA ARG A 220 -20.30 -42.78 -11.19
C ARG A 220 -20.73 -43.38 -12.53
N GLY A 221 -19.94 -44.33 -13.04
CA GLY A 221 -20.32 -45.23 -14.13
C GLY A 221 -19.72 -46.63 -13.92
N HIS A 222 -20.27 -47.39 -12.98
CA HIS A 222 -20.05 -48.83 -12.87
C HIS A 222 -20.89 -49.56 -13.94
N GLY A 223 -20.25 -50.37 -14.79
CA GLY A 223 -20.92 -51.12 -15.85
C GLY A 223 -20.16 -52.38 -16.30
N ARG A 224 -20.01 -53.33 -15.37
CA ARG A 224 -19.90 -54.81 -15.51
C ARG A 224 -19.32 -55.40 -16.81
N GLY A 225 -18.14 -56.03 -16.68
CA GLY A 225 -17.60 -57.03 -17.60
C GLY A 225 -17.93 -58.47 -17.16
N HIS A 226 -18.80 -59.15 -17.91
CA HIS A 226 -19.01 -60.60 -17.99
C HIS A 226 -19.49 -60.87 -19.43
N GLY A 227 -19.03 -61.81 -20.24
CA GLY A 227 -17.99 -62.81 -20.20
C GLY A 227 -18.20 -63.75 -21.42
N ARG A 228 -17.26 -64.68 -21.62
CA ARG A 228 -17.33 -65.92 -22.43
C ARG A 228 -17.13 -65.83 -23.95
N GLY A 229 -16.29 -66.76 -24.44
CA GLY A 229 -16.42 -67.31 -25.78
C GLY A 229 -15.11 -67.69 -26.47
N ASN A 230 -14.35 -68.64 -25.91
CA ASN A 230 -13.25 -69.30 -26.63
C ASN A 230 -13.85 -70.45 -27.47
N ARG A 231 -13.59 -70.45 -28.78
CA ARG A 231 -13.56 -71.64 -29.64
C ARG A 231 -12.73 -71.36 -30.88
#